data_AF-M2RCE6-F1
#
_entry.id   AF-M2RCE6-F1
#
_cell.length_a   1.000
_cell.length_b   1.000
_cell.length_c   1.000
_cell.angle_alpha   90.00
_cell.angle_beta   90.00
_cell.angle_gamma   90.00
#
_symmetry.space_group_name_H-M   'P 1'
#
loop_
_entity.id
_entity.type
_entity.pdbx_description
1 polymer ?
#
loop_
_entity_poly.entity_id
_entity_poly.type
_entity_poly.pdbx_seq_one_letter_code
_entity_poly.pdbx_strand_id
1 'polypeptide(L)'
;MLVVHPSSTCDVCLDPYSWATPENTPHAIACGHIFCRSCLHLILEQRCPLCRKAFQEDRIKKLHVDQCNAPNDEHQNRDREYLSQVSLCFPEDTSDEQVNGVVGEVHQWLATRSDDSCMTLKALRAAVEGLHKYKLLIVENLRDKNMIRKHVRAVHELREDNRALRAVENAAVLKCTELTEQLEKMEQDCAALRSERARYHAELTRLKHLSNPLPPPPRQIHLERAASLTAPSSQSTWTTPAAVPSYLIYTQRPDGSYMQGPIAPEPETAPVLREDETQIRSPHR
;
A
#
# COMPACT_ATOMS: atom_id res chain seq x y z
N MET A 1 -30.21 10.79 -26.09
CA MET A 1 -30.80 10.89 -27.44
C MET A 1 -29.91 10.09 -28.36
N LEU A 2 -30.45 9.09 -29.07
CA LEU A 2 -29.67 8.30 -30.01
C LEU A 2 -29.66 9.06 -31.35
N VAL A 3 -28.48 9.53 -31.76
CA VAL A 3 -28.29 10.13 -33.09
C VAL A 3 -27.78 9.04 -34.01
N VAL A 4 -28.54 8.72 -35.05
CA VAL A 4 -28.08 7.84 -36.13
C VAL A 4 -27.51 8.74 -37.23
N HIS A 5 -26.24 8.50 -37.59
CA HIS A 5 -25.58 9.26 -38.64
C HIS A 5 -26.28 8.95 -39.99
N PRO A 6 -26.45 9.93 -40.90
CA PRO A 6 -27.09 9.66 -42.20
C PRO A 6 -26.36 8.60 -43.04
N SER A 7 -25.06 8.39 -42.81
CA SER A 7 -24.30 7.31 -43.44
C SER A 7 -24.36 5.97 -42.71
N SER A 8 -25.14 5.86 -41.62
CA SER A 8 -25.32 4.59 -40.92
C SER A 8 -26.13 3.64 -41.81
N THR A 9 -25.56 2.47 -42.05
CA THR A 9 -26.15 1.40 -42.85
C THR A 9 -26.37 0.16 -41.98
N CYS A 10 -27.18 -0.79 -42.47
CA CYS A 10 -27.31 -2.09 -41.83
C CYS A 10 -26.08 -2.97 -42.12
N ASP A 11 -25.47 -3.57 -41.10
CA ASP A 11 -24.28 -4.44 -41.29
C ASP A 11 -24.56 -5.74 -42.09
N VAL A 12 -25.82 -6.05 -42.38
CA VAL A 12 -26.22 -7.26 -43.11
C VAL A 12 -26.48 -6.96 -44.58
N CYS A 13 -27.40 -6.05 -44.90
CA CYS A 13 -27.72 -5.70 -46.28
C CYS A 13 -26.90 -4.52 -46.82
N LEU A 14 -26.17 -3.81 -45.95
CA LEU A 14 -25.42 -2.58 -46.25
C LEU A 14 -26.28 -1.41 -46.76
N ASP A 15 -27.60 -1.54 -46.72
CA ASP A 15 -28.51 -0.45 -47.10
C ASP A 15 -28.54 0.64 -46.03
N PRO A 16 -28.65 1.92 -46.43
CA PRO A 16 -28.87 3.02 -45.51
C PRO A 16 -30.16 2.84 -44.70
N TYR A 17 -30.10 3.16 -43.41
CA TYR A 17 -31.31 3.21 -42.61
C TYR A 17 -32.26 4.27 -43.15
N SER A 18 -33.52 3.87 -43.38
CA SER A 18 -34.56 4.75 -43.87
C SER A 18 -35.82 4.58 -43.03
N TRP A 19 -36.47 5.70 -42.73
CA TRP A 19 -37.79 5.71 -42.09
C TRP A 19 -38.92 5.91 -43.08
N ALA A 20 -38.60 6.09 -44.36
CA ALA A 20 -39.61 6.11 -45.42
C ALA A 20 -40.26 4.72 -45.56
N THR A 21 -39.50 3.65 -45.32
CA THR A 21 -39.98 2.27 -45.38
C THR A 21 -39.80 1.57 -44.02
N PRO A 22 -40.83 0.88 -43.48
CA PRO A 22 -40.70 0.16 -42.21
C PRO A 22 -39.59 -0.90 -42.21
N GLU A 23 -39.32 -1.51 -43.36
CA GLU A 23 -38.32 -2.57 -43.53
C GLU A 23 -36.89 -2.10 -43.28
N ASN A 24 -36.59 -0.85 -43.62
CA ASN A 24 -35.25 -0.27 -43.48
C ASN A 24 -35.09 0.54 -42.19
N THR A 25 -36.07 0.50 -41.28
CA THR A 25 -35.96 1.20 -40.00
C THR A 25 -35.00 0.46 -39.05
N PRO A 26 -34.15 1.19 -38.31
CA PRO A 26 -33.19 0.59 -37.40
C PRO A 26 -33.89 -0.03 -36.18
N HIS A 27 -33.49 -1.25 -35.84
CA HIS A 27 -33.99 -2.00 -34.70
C HIS A 27 -32.81 -2.52 -33.86
N ALA A 28 -32.89 -2.34 -32.56
CA ALA A 28 -31.93 -2.89 -31.61
C ALA A 28 -32.42 -4.23 -31.06
N ILE A 29 -31.49 -5.18 -30.94
CA ILE A 29 -31.72 -6.46 -30.26
C ILE A 29 -31.11 -6.47 -28.86
N ALA A 30 -31.42 -7.48 -28.04
CA ALA A 30 -31.02 -7.54 -26.64
C ALA A 30 -29.50 -7.45 -26.39
N CYS A 31 -28.67 -7.81 -27.38
CA CYS A 31 -27.22 -7.70 -27.27
C CYS A 31 -26.66 -6.31 -27.59
N GLY A 32 -27.50 -5.35 -28.01
CA GLY A 32 -27.13 -3.97 -28.33
C GLY A 32 -26.77 -3.68 -29.78
N HIS A 33 -26.67 -4.69 -30.65
CA HIS A 33 -26.42 -4.46 -32.08
C HIS A 33 -27.70 -3.99 -32.79
N ILE A 34 -27.51 -3.24 -33.87
CA ILE A 34 -28.57 -2.57 -34.61
C ILE A 34 -28.59 -3.10 -36.05
N PHE A 35 -29.77 -3.49 -36.51
CA PHE A 35 -30.00 -3.98 -37.88
C PHE A 35 -31.29 -3.39 -38.43
N CYS A 36 -31.52 -3.48 -39.74
CA CYS A 36 -32.83 -3.14 -40.30
C CYS A 36 -33.86 -4.24 -39.97
N ARG A 37 -35.15 -3.89 -40.02
CA ARG A 37 -36.24 -4.81 -39.67
C ARG A 37 -36.21 -6.06 -40.55
N SER A 38 -36.06 -5.88 -41.86
CA SER A 38 -36.07 -6.97 -42.83
C SER A 38 -34.96 -7.98 -42.56
N CYS A 39 -33.75 -7.52 -42.30
CA CYS A 39 -32.61 -8.40 -41.99
C CYS A 39 -32.83 -9.20 -40.71
N LEU A 40 -33.47 -8.63 -39.68
CA LEU A 40 -33.75 -9.37 -38.44
C LEU A 40 -34.75 -10.52 -38.64
N HIS A 41 -35.74 -10.36 -39.53
CA HIS A 41 -36.74 -11.41 -39.79
C HIS A 41 -36.21 -12.50 -40.73
N LEU A 42 -35.17 -12.21 -41.53
CA LEU A 42 -34.53 -13.19 -42.41
C LEU A 42 -33.52 -14.09 -41.69
N ILE A 43 -33.08 -13.73 -40.47
CA ILE A 43 -32.13 -14.53 -39.69
C ILE A 43 -32.88 -15.70 -39.04
N LEU A 44 -32.73 -16.89 -39.63
CA LEU A 44 -33.41 -18.12 -39.20
C LEU A 44 -33.06 -18.55 -37.76
N GLU A 45 -31.80 -18.39 -37.35
CA GLU A 45 -31.32 -18.92 -36.05
C GLU A 45 -31.57 -17.97 -34.86
N GLN A 46 -32.17 -16.79 -35.08
CA GLN A 46 -32.34 -15.73 -34.07
C GLN A 46 -31.04 -15.45 -33.28
N ARG A 47 -29.90 -15.47 -33.97
CA ARG A 47 -28.57 -15.17 -33.42
C ARG A 47 -28.01 -13.91 -34.06
N CYS A 48 -27.44 -13.04 -33.25
CA CYS A 48 -26.84 -11.81 -33.75
C CYS A 48 -25.72 -12.11 -34.76
N PRO A 49 -25.73 -11.54 -35.98
CA PRO A 49 -24.67 -11.74 -36.98
C PRO A 49 -23.27 -11.31 -36.50
N LEU A 50 -23.19 -10.33 -35.60
CA LEU A 50 -21.91 -9.77 -35.14
C LEU A 50 -21.32 -10.54 -33.95
N CYS A 51 -22.09 -10.76 -32.89
CA CYS A 51 -21.58 -11.41 -31.66
C CYS A 51 -22.14 -12.80 -31.38
N ARG A 52 -23.00 -13.34 -32.24
CA ARG A 52 -23.61 -14.68 -32.16
C ARG A 52 -24.45 -14.96 -30.91
N LYS A 53 -24.72 -13.95 -30.07
CA LYS A 53 -25.66 -14.05 -28.95
C LYS A 53 -27.07 -14.28 -29.49
N ALA A 54 -27.78 -15.24 -28.90
CA ALA A 54 -29.18 -15.47 -29.20
C ALA A 54 -30.02 -14.26 -28.79
N PHE A 55 -31.05 -13.94 -29.57
CA PHE A 55 -32.04 -12.92 -29.27
C PHE A 55 -33.44 -13.49 -29.45
N GLN A 56 -34.43 -12.84 -28.87
CA GLN A 56 -35.84 -13.19 -29.03
C GLN A 56 -36.54 -12.10 -29.84
N GLU A 57 -37.45 -12.49 -30.71
CA GLU A 57 -38.12 -11.59 -31.64
C GLU A 57 -39.00 -10.54 -30.94
N ASP A 58 -39.64 -10.93 -29.82
CA ASP A 58 -40.44 -10.06 -28.93
C ASP A 58 -39.61 -8.96 -28.24
N ARG A 59 -38.30 -9.18 -28.10
CA ARG A 59 -37.35 -8.21 -27.51
C ARG A 59 -36.72 -7.28 -28.53
N ILE A 60 -37.04 -7.42 -29.81
CA ILE A 60 -36.58 -6.48 -30.84
C ILE A 60 -37.28 -5.13 -30.62
N LYS A 61 -36.50 -4.06 -30.47
CA LYS A 61 -37.04 -2.71 -30.25
C LYS A 61 -36.73 -1.82 -31.45
N LYS A 62 -37.77 -1.23 -32.03
CA LYS A 62 -37.62 -0.17 -33.04
C LYS A 62 -36.94 1.04 -32.41
N LEU A 63 -35.89 1.52 -33.04
CA LEU A 63 -35.22 2.73 -32.59
C LEU A 63 -35.97 3.95 -33.14
N HIS A 64 -36.52 4.74 -32.22
CA HIS A 64 -37.06 6.05 -32.55
C HIS A 64 -35.90 7.03 -32.63
N VAL A 65 -35.67 7.56 -33.84
CA VAL A 65 -34.69 8.61 -34.09
C VAL A 65 -35.49 9.82 -34.54
N ASP A 66 -35.25 10.93 -33.86
CA ASP A 66 -35.93 12.18 -34.17
C ASP A 66 -35.50 12.65 -35.55
N GLN A 67 -36.36 12.40 -36.53
CA GLN A 67 -36.14 12.82 -37.89
C GLN A 67 -36.47 14.30 -38.01
N CYS A 68 -35.45 15.13 -38.11
CA CYS A 68 -35.63 16.51 -38.54
C CYS A 68 -35.82 16.52 -40.06
N ASN A 69 -37.03 16.24 -40.51
CA ASN A 69 -37.42 16.19 -41.93
C ASN A 69 -37.85 17.56 -42.48
N ALA A 70 -37.31 18.68 -41.98
CA ALA A 70 -37.66 19.95 -42.62
C ALA A 70 -36.90 20.04 -43.96
N PRO A 71 -37.61 20.26 -45.08
CA PRO A 71 -36.98 20.29 -46.39
C PRO A 71 -36.06 21.51 -46.53
N ASN A 72 -34.77 21.24 -46.78
CA ASN A 72 -33.77 22.20 -47.28
C ASN A 72 -33.61 23.54 -46.53
N ASP A 73 -33.80 23.56 -45.21
CA ASP A 73 -33.39 24.73 -44.44
C ASP A 73 -31.87 24.67 -44.26
N GLU A 74 -31.12 25.57 -44.92
CA GLU A 74 -29.64 25.65 -44.83
C GLU A 74 -29.16 25.62 -43.37
N HIS A 75 -29.98 26.14 -42.47
CA HIS A 75 -29.75 26.11 -41.06
C HIS A 75 -29.64 24.70 -40.47
N GLN A 76 -30.52 23.76 -40.86
CA GLN A 76 -30.48 22.39 -40.33
C GLN A 76 -29.21 21.65 -40.75
N ASN A 77 -28.64 21.99 -41.91
CA ASN A 77 -27.35 21.44 -42.32
C ASN A 77 -26.24 21.89 -41.36
N ARG A 78 -26.24 23.16 -40.94
CA ARG A 78 -25.30 23.68 -39.94
C ARG A 78 -25.49 23.05 -38.56
N ASP A 79 -26.73 22.86 -38.10
CA ASP A 79 -27.00 22.15 -36.84
C ASP A 79 -26.33 20.76 -36.84
N ARG A 80 -26.47 20.01 -37.94
CA ARG A 80 -25.90 18.67 -38.09
C ARG A 80 -24.38 18.68 -38.20
N GLU A 81 -23.83 19.67 -38.90
CA GLU A 81 -22.39 19.88 -38.99
C GLU A 81 -21.79 20.13 -37.62
N TYR A 82 -22.38 21.03 -36.82
CA TYR A 82 -21.91 21.30 -35.46
C TYR A 82 -22.06 20.10 -34.53
N LEU A 83 -23.17 19.36 -34.61
CA LEU A 83 -23.31 18.10 -33.86
C LEU A 83 -22.22 17.09 -34.22
N SER A 84 -21.86 16.99 -35.52
CA SER A 84 -20.78 16.14 -35.99
C SER A 84 -19.42 16.61 -35.45
N GLN A 85 -19.12 17.91 -35.54
CA GLN A 85 -17.89 18.49 -35.00
C GLN A 85 -17.75 18.27 -33.49
N VAL A 86 -18.81 18.53 -32.71
CA VAL A 86 -18.85 18.26 -31.27
C VAL A 86 -18.60 16.78 -30.98
N SER A 87 -19.17 15.88 -31.79
CA SER A 87 -18.95 14.43 -31.66
C SER A 87 -17.50 14.03 -31.91
N LEU A 88 -16.81 14.68 -32.84
CA LEU A 88 -15.39 14.45 -33.14
C LEU A 88 -14.44 14.97 -32.05
N CYS A 89 -14.93 15.75 -31.07
CA CYS A 89 -14.15 16.26 -29.94
C CYS A 89 -14.15 15.37 -28.68
N PHE A 90 -14.92 14.26 -28.68
CA PHE A 90 -14.94 13.29 -27.58
C PHE A 90 -13.71 12.37 -27.44
N PRO A 91 -12.88 12.11 -28.46
CA PRO A 91 -11.63 11.36 -28.26
C PRO A 91 -10.74 11.99 -27.19
N GLU A 92 -10.04 11.14 -26.43
CA GLU A 92 -9.12 11.60 -25.35
C GLU A 92 -7.97 12.45 -25.90
N ASP A 93 -7.56 12.21 -27.15
CA ASP A 93 -6.42 12.88 -27.81
C ASP A 93 -6.75 14.26 -28.40
N THR A 94 -8.01 14.70 -28.38
CA THR A 94 -8.38 16.02 -28.89
C THR A 94 -7.88 17.11 -27.95
N SER A 95 -7.08 18.05 -28.48
CA SER A 95 -6.53 19.16 -27.70
C SER A 95 -7.63 20.08 -27.17
N ASP A 96 -7.37 20.71 -26.01
CA ASP A 96 -8.33 21.62 -25.38
C ASP A 96 -8.59 22.85 -26.26
N GLU A 97 -7.61 23.30 -27.06
CA GLU A 97 -7.79 24.39 -28.01
C GLU A 97 -8.81 24.03 -29.10
N GLN A 98 -8.77 22.80 -29.62
CA GLN A 98 -9.73 22.35 -30.64
C GLN A 98 -11.13 22.22 -30.04
N VAL A 99 -11.24 21.67 -28.82
CA VAL A 99 -12.51 21.58 -28.10
C VAL A 99 -13.10 22.97 -27.87
N ASN A 100 -12.31 23.89 -27.33
CA ASN A 100 -12.74 25.27 -27.05
C ASN A 100 -13.08 26.05 -28.32
N GLY A 101 -12.39 25.79 -29.43
CA GLY A 101 -12.70 26.36 -30.74
C GLY A 101 -14.10 25.95 -31.21
N VAL A 102 -14.36 24.64 -31.28
CA VAL A 102 -15.68 24.11 -31.68
C VAL A 102 -16.79 24.59 -30.75
N VAL A 103 -16.55 24.54 -29.44
CA VAL A 103 -17.51 25.04 -28.43
C VAL A 103 -17.80 26.53 -28.64
N GLY A 104 -16.76 27.35 -28.86
CA GLY A 104 -16.89 28.78 -29.10
C GLY A 104 -17.69 29.10 -30.35
N GLU A 105 -17.40 28.42 -31.46
CA GLU A 105 -18.15 28.54 -32.71
C GLU A 105 -19.62 28.16 -32.54
N VAL A 106 -19.89 27.04 -31.85
CA VAL A 106 -21.25 26.59 -31.57
C VAL A 106 -22.00 27.59 -30.70
N HIS A 107 -21.37 28.12 -29.64
CA HIS A 107 -21.99 29.14 -28.79
C HIS A 107 -22.25 30.45 -29.55
N GLN A 108 -21.31 30.91 -30.37
CA GLN A 108 -21.48 32.11 -31.19
C GLN A 108 -22.66 31.93 -32.15
N TRP A 109 -22.72 30.77 -32.81
CA TRP A 109 -23.81 30.46 -33.72
C TRP A 109 -25.16 30.35 -32.98
N LEU A 110 -25.21 29.68 -31.82
CA LEU A 110 -26.40 29.61 -30.97
C LEU A 110 -26.86 30.99 -30.48
N ALA A 111 -25.94 31.93 -30.22
CA ALA A 111 -26.26 33.27 -29.75
C ALA A 111 -26.95 34.14 -30.81
N THR A 112 -26.75 33.84 -32.10
CA THR A 112 -27.41 34.57 -33.20
C THR A 112 -28.86 34.14 -33.44
N ARG A 113 -29.34 33.08 -32.75
CA ARG A 113 -30.68 32.50 -32.96
C ARG A 113 -31.58 32.80 -31.78
N SER A 114 -32.83 33.17 -32.07
CA SER A 114 -33.87 33.33 -31.04
C SER A 114 -34.18 31.99 -30.38
N ASP A 115 -34.40 31.99 -29.07
CA ASP A 115 -34.45 30.81 -28.20
C ASP A 115 -35.68 29.89 -28.42
N ASP A 116 -36.50 30.15 -29.44
CA ASP A 116 -37.80 29.53 -29.60
C ASP A 116 -37.74 28.17 -30.32
N SER A 117 -37.74 27.14 -29.49
CA SER A 117 -38.47 25.87 -29.67
C SER A 117 -37.92 24.78 -30.60
N CYS A 118 -36.81 24.97 -31.32
CA CYS A 118 -36.26 23.87 -32.11
C CYS A 118 -35.58 22.80 -31.22
N MET A 119 -36.05 21.55 -31.28
CA MET A 119 -35.46 20.42 -30.53
C MET A 119 -33.98 20.19 -30.86
N THR A 120 -33.55 20.50 -32.09
CA THR A 120 -32.13 20.36 -32.50
C THR A 120 -31.20 21.31 -31.76
N LEU A 121 -31.63 22.54 -31.50
CA LEU A 121 -30.85 23.51 -30.73
C LEU A 121 -30.69 23.05 -29.28
N LYS A 122 -31.75 22.48 -28.69
CA LYS A 122 -31.67 21.87 -27.35
C LYS A 122 -30.70 20.69 -27.32
N ALA A 123 -30.73 19.85 -28.34
CA ALA A 123 -29.79 18.74 -28.48
C ALA A 123 -28.33 19.21 -28.61
N LEU A 124 -28.07 20.24 -29.41
CA LEU A 124 -26.72 20.80 -29.58
C LEU A 124 -26.22 21.47 -28.30
N ARG A 125 -27.05 22.25 -27.60
CA ARG A 125 -26.71 22.80 -26.27
C ARG A 125 -26.36 21.68 -25.28
N ALA A 126 -27.19 20.65 -25.21
CA ALA A 126 -26.93 19.49 -24.35
C ALA A 126 -25.66 18.73 -24.74
N ALA A 127 -25.34 18.62 -26.03
CA ALA A 127 -24.13 17.98 -26.52
C ALA A 127 -22.87 18.76 -26.11
N VAL A 128 -22.88 20.09 -26.24
CA VAL A 128 -21.78 20.97 -25.80
C VAL A 128 -21.59 20.91 -24.28
N GLU A 129 -22.67 20.99 -23.51
CA GLU A 129 -22.60 20.81 -22.06
C GLU A 129 -22.07 19.42 -21.66
N GLY A 130 -22.50 18.39 -22.37
CA GLY A 130 -22.01 17.02 -22.21
C GLY A 130 -20.51 16.91 -22.47
N LEU A 131 -20.01 17.53 -23.54
CA LEU A 131 -18.59 17.56 -23.89
C LEU A 131 -17.75 18.22 -22.81
N HIS A 132 -18.19 19.37 -22.27
CA HIS A 132 -17.51 20.02 -21.15
C HIS A 132 -17.45 19.15 -19.90
N LYS A 133 -18.58 18.55 -19.50
CA LYS A 133 -18.64 17.65 -18.35
C LYS A 133 -17.72 16.44 -18.53
N TYR A 134 -17.68 15.90 -19.75
CA TYR A 134 -16.80 14.79 -20.09
C TYR A 134 -15.32 15.17 -19.98
N LYS A 135 -14.91 16.34 -20.47
CA LYS A 135 -13.52 16.82 -20.35
C LYS A 135 -13.12 17.04 -18.89
N LEU A 136 -13.99 17.60 -18.06
CA LEU A 136 -13.77 17.70 -16.62
C LEU A 136 -13.58 16.32 -15.97
N LEU A 137 -14.41 15.35 -16.35
CA LEU A 137 -14.32 13.98 -15.86
C LEU A 137 -13.01 13.29 -16.27
N ILE A 138 -12.49 13.54 -17.48
CA ILE A 138 -11.17 13.03 -17.90
C ILE A 138 -10.08 13.56 -16.97
N VAL A 139 -10.07 14.86 -16.69
CA VAL A 139 -9.06 15.49 -15.83
C VAL A 139 -9.12 14.92 -14.41
N GLU A 140 -10.32 14.77 -13.85
CA GLU A 140 -10.54 14.15 -12.54
C GLU A 140 -10.08 12.69 -12.53
N ASN A 141 -10.44 11.90 -13.53
CA ASN A 141 -10.02 10.51 -13.66
C ASN A 141 -8.48 10.38 -13.76
N LEU A 142 -7.81 11.26 -14.49
CA LEU A 142 -6.34 11.29 -14.55
C LEU A 142 -5.73 11.61 -13.19
N ARG A 143 -6.33 12.54 -12.44
CA ARG A 143 -5.91 12.86 -11.07
C ARG A 143 -6.08 11.65 -10.14
N ASP A 144 -7.22 10.99 -10.20
CA ASP A 144 -7.53 9.81 -9.41
C ASP A 144 -6.60 8.64 -9.74
N LYS A 145 -6.36 8.38 -11.03
CA LYS A 145 -5.37 7.39 -11.48
C LYS A 145 -3.98 7.68 -10.90
N ASN A 146 -3.57 8.94 -10.88
CA ASN A 146 -2.28 9.34 -10.30
C ASN A 146 -2.26 9.17 -8.77
N MET A 147 -3.37 9.46 -8.08
CA MET A 147 -3.51 9.23 -6.64
C MET A 147 -3.46 7.73 -6.31
N ILE A 148 -4.20 6.90 -7.05
CA ILE A 148 -4.19 5.44 -6.90
C ILE A 148 -2.75 4.92 -7.10
N ARG A 149 -2.04 5.36 -8.14
CA ARG A 149 -0.64 4.97 -8.36
C ARG A 149 0.28 5.36 -7.19
N LYS A 150 0.07 6.54 -6.58
CA LYS A 150 0.81 6.95 -5.37
C LYS A 150 0.51 6.04 -4.18
N HIS A 151 -0.77 5.77 -3.91
CA HIS A 151 -1.17 4.89 -2.81
C HIS A 151 -0.68 3.45 -3.00
N VAL A 152 -0.70 2.92 -4.23
CA VAL A 152 -0.15 1.60 -4.53
C VAL A 152 1.34 1.51 -4.21
N ARG A 153 2.13 2.56 -4.54
CA ARG A 153 3.55 2.64 -4.18
C ARG A 153 3.76 2.70 -2.68
N ALA A 154 3.03 3.57 -1.98
CA ALA A 154 3.12 3.67 -0.52
C ALA A 154 2.77 2.35 0.20
N VAL A 155 1.75 1.63 -0.29
CA VAL A 155 1.40 0.30 0.25
C VAL A 155 2.49 -0.72 -0.02
N HIS A 156 3.18 -0.64 -1.16
CA HIS A 156 4.31 -1.52 -1.46
C HIS A 156 5.49 -1.27 -0.51
N GLU A 157 5.89 0.00 -0.33
CA GLU A 157 6.95 0.42 0.59
C GLU A 157 6.63 -0.05 2.02
N LEU A 158 5.42 0.21 2.50
CA LEU A 158 4.98 -0.23 3.84
C LEU A 158 5.02 -1.76 3.99
N ARG A 159 4.78 -2.53 2.92
CA ARG A 159 4.89 -3.99 2.94
C ARG A 159 6.35 -4.46 3.00
N GLU A 160 7.27 -3.72 2.40
CA GLU A 160 8.71 -4.00 2.52
C GLU A 160 9.21 -3.70 3.93
N ASP A 161 8.83 -2.56 4.49
CA ASP A 161 9.17 -2.20 5.87
C ASP A 161 8.63 -3.22 6.87
N ASN A 162 7.35 -3.62 6.72
CA ASN A 162 6.78 -4.68 7.56
C ASN A 162 7.50 -6.02 7.42
N ARG A 163 8.00 -6.36 6.23
CA ARG A 163 8.81 -7.57 6.03
C ARG A 163 10.15 -7.46 6.74
N ALA A 164 10.81 -6.31 6.66
CA ALA A 164 12.07 -6.06 7.37
C ALA A 164 11.89 -6.10 8.90
N LEU A 165 10.84 -5.47 9.42
CA LEU A 165 10.52 -5.49 10.85
C LEU A 165 10.27 -6.91 11.37
N ARG A 166 9.50 -7.73 10.64
CA ARG A 166 9.27 -9.13 10.99
C ARG A 166 10.56 -9.96 10.95
N ALA A 167 11.48 -9.67 10.04
CA ALA A 167 12.77 -10.36 10.01
C ALA A 167 13.61 -10.04 11.26
N VAL A 168 13.61 -8.77 11.69
CA VAL A 168 14.27 -8.33 12.93
C VAL A 168 13.62 -8.97 14.15
N GLU A 169 12.28 -8.99 14.22
CA GLU A 169 11.53 -9.63 15.29
C GLU A 169 11.85 -11.13 15.40
N ASN A 170 11.82 -11.86 14.28
CA ASN A 170 12.16 -13.27 14.25
C ASN A 170 13.61 -13.54 14.70
N ALA A 171 14.56 -12.68 14.30
CA ALA A 171 15.95 -12.78 14.74
C ALA A 171 16.10 -12.53 16.24
N ALA A 172 15.36 -11.55 16.79
CA ALA A 172 15.33 -11.28 18.22
C ALA A 172 14.73 -12.45 19.02
N VAL A 173 13.62 -13.02 18.55
CA VAL A 173 13.00 -14.21 19.17
C VAL A 173 13.97 -15.39 19.19
N LEU A 174 14.65 -15.67 18.07
CA LEU A 174 15.66 -16.72 17.99
C LEU A 174 16.81 -16.49 19.00
N LYS A 175 17.25 -15.24 19.16
CA LYS A 175 18.30 -14.93 20.12
C LYS A 175 17.83 -15.08 21.56
N CYS A 176 16.59 -14.68 21.86
CA CYS A 176 15.98 -14.89 23.17
C CYS A 176 15.91 -16.39 23.49
N THR A 177 15.46 -17.24 22.56
CA THR A 177 15.41 -18.69 22.78
C THR A 177 16.80 -19.28 23.06
N GLU A 178 17.82 -18.87 22.31
CA GLU A 178 19.21 -19.32 22.54
C GLU A 178 19.72 -18.91 23.92
N LEU A 179 19.44 -17.68 24.35
CA LEU A 179 19.84 -17.19 25.68
C LEU A 179 19.09 -17.92 26.80
N THR A 180 17.81 -18.24 26.60
CA THR A 180 17.04 -19.05 27.56
C THR A 180 17.65 -20.44 27.71
N GLU A 181 18.00 -21.12 26.61
CA GLU A 181 18.66 -22.43 26.66
C GLU A 181 20.03 -22.36 27.37
N GLN A 182 20.80 -21.30 27.15
CA GLN A 182 22.07 -21.07 27.85
C GLN A 182 21.87 -20.88 29.35
N LEU A 183 20.85 -20.11 29.75
CA LEU A 183 20.51 -19.90 31.16
C LEU A 183 20.10 -21.23 31.81
N GLU A 184 19.22 -22.01 31.19
CA GLU A 184 18.81 -23.32 31.70
C GLU A 184 20.00 -24.27 31.88
N LYS A 185 20.94 -24.28 30.93
CA LYS A 185 22.17 -25.07 31.04
C LYS A 185 23.04 -24.61 32.21
N MET A 186 23.25 -23.31 32.37
CA MET A 186 24.02 -22.75 33.49
C MET A 186 23.37 -23.05 34.85
N GLU A 187 22.04 -23.03 34.92
CA GLU A 187 21.28 -23.40 36.11
C GLU A 187 21.46 -24.88 36.47
N GLN A 188 21.40 -25.77 35.46
CA GLN A 188 21.67 -27.20 35.63
C GLN A 188 23.10 -27.45 36.13
N ASP A 189 24.10 -26.80 35.54
CA ASP A 189 25.50 -26.90 35.96
C ASP A 189 25.69 -26.43 37.42
N CYS A 190 25.06 -25.30 37.77
CA CYS A 190 25.06 -24.79 39.14
C CYS A 190 24.38 -25.77 40.13
N ALA A 191 23.27 -26.39 39.74
CA ALA A 191 22.59 -27.40 40.56
C ALA A 191 23.46 -28.67 40.74
N ALA A 192 24.16 -29.11 39.69
CA ALA A 192 25.09 -30.24 39.73
C ALA A 192 26.26 -29.96 40.70
N LEU A 193 26.93 -28.82 40.56
CA LEU A 193 28.03 -28.40 41.44
C LEU A 193 27.59 -28.26 42.90
N ARG A 194 26.39 -27.72 43.15
CA ARG A 194 25.80 -27.65 44.50
C ARG A 194 25.59 -29.05 45.09
N SER A 195 25.10 -29.99 44.29
CA SER A 195 24.89 -31.38 44.70
C SER A 195 26.21 -32.09 45.00
N GLU A 196 27.24 -31.87 44.18
CA GLU A 196 28.58 -32.42 44.40
C GLU A 196 29.21 -31.85 45.69
N ARG A 197 29.12 -30.53 45.89
CA ARG A 197 29.59 -29.87 47.13
C ARG A 197 28.87 -30.42 48.37
N ALA A 198 27.57 -30.67 48.28
CA ALA A 198 26.81 -31.28 49.37
C ALA A 198 27.29 -32.71 49.68
N ARG A 199 27.59 -33.51 48.64
CA ARG A 199 28.18 -34.86 48.81
C ARG A 199 29.54 -34.81 49.51
N TYR A 200 30.45 -33.94 49.07
CA TYR A 200 31.76 -33.78 49.74
C TYR A 200 31.61 -33.34 51.20
N HIS A 201 30.70 -32.41 51.49
CA HIS A 201 30.44 -32.00 52.87
C HIS A 201 29.89 -33.14 53.73
N ALA A 202 28.97 -33.96 53.21
CA ALA A 202 28.46 -35.12 53.91
C ALA A 202 29.57 -36.14 54.20
N GLU A 203 30.45 -36.40 53.24
CA GLU A 203 31.58 -37.32 53.40
C GLU A 203 32.61 -36.80 54.40
N LEU A 204 32.97 -35.52 54.34
CA LEU A 204 33.81 -34.88 55.36
C LEU A 204 33.22 -34.98 56.75
N THR A 205 31.89 -34.85 56.86
CA THR A 205 31.17 -34.98 58.14
C THR A 205 31.24 -36.42 58.64
N ARG A 206 31.03 -37.40 57.77
CA ARG A 206 31.20 -38.84 58.06
C ARG A 206 32.61 -39.14 58.59
N LEU A 207 33.64 -38.65 57.89
CA LEU A 207 35.04 -38.83 58.29
C LEU A 207 35.35 -38.16 59.63
N LYS A 208 34.78 -36.99 59.92
CA LYS A 208 34.95 -36.32 61.23
C LYS A 208 34.31 -37.09 62.39
N HIS A 209 33.25 -37.86 62.13
CA HIS A 209 32.58 -38.66 63.16
C HIS A 209 33.19 -40.05 63.38
N LEU A 210 34.03 -40.53 62.46
CA LEU A 210 34.86 -41.70 62.72
C LEU A 210 35.85 -41.32 63.83
N SER A 211 35.69 -41.92 65.01
CA SER A 211 36.62 -41.70 66.12
C SER A 211 38.03 -42.04 65.64
N ASN A 212 38.94 -41.07 65.72
CA ASN A 212 40.33 -41.25 65.32
C ASN A 212 40.88 -42.49 66.06
N PRO A 213 41.22 -43.59 65.34
CA PRO A 213 41.70 -44.81 65.99
C PRO A 213 43.09 -44.62 66.59
N LEU A 214 43.77 -43.51 66.28
CA LEU A 214 45.03 -43.16 66.91
C LEU A 214 44.79 -42.68 68.34
N PRO A 215 45.69 -43.02 69.29
CA PRO A 215 45.65 -42.48 70.64
C PRO A 215 45.63 -40.95 70.59
N PRO A 216 45.00 -40.29 71.57
CA PRO A 216 44.99 -38.84 71.64
C PRO A 216 46.42 -38.34 71.44
N PRO A 217 46.64 -37.35 70.55
CA PRO A 217 47.98 -36.86 70.27
C PRO A 217 48.67 -36.55 71.60
N PRO A 218 49.96 -36.91 71.74
CA PRO A 218 50.69 -36.65 72.97
C PRO A 218 50.45 -35.20 73.38
N ARG A 219 49.98 -35.02 74.62
CA ARG A 219 49.62 -33.70 75.16
C ARG A 219 50.72 -32.72 74.77
N GLN A 220 50.34 -31.61 74.14
CA GLN A 220 51.29 -30.57 73.77
C GLN A 220 52.18 -30.29 74.97
N ILE A 221 53.46 -30.60 74.84
CA ILE A 221 54.45 -30.16 75.80
C ILE A 221 54.36 -28.64 75.73
N HIS A 222 53.88 -28.01 76.81
CA HIS A 222 53.83 -26.56 76.93
C HIS A 222 55.23 -26.02 76.60
N LEU A 223 55.36 -25.40 75.43
CA LEU A 223 56.61 -24.83 74.93
C LEU A 223 57.12 -23.68 75.81
N GLU A 224 56.38 -23.28 76.84
CA GLU A 224 56.82 -22.35 77.88
C GLU A 224 58.05 -22.85 78.66
N ARG A 225 58.36 -24.16 78.64
CA ARG A 225 59.64 -24.68 79.17
C ARG A 225 60.79 -24.75 78.16
N ALA A 226 60.55 -24.52 76.88
CA ALA A 226 61.57 -24.60 75.83
C ALA A 226 62.01 -23.23 75.27
N ALA A 227 61.45 -22.12 75.78
CA ALA A 227 61.87 -20.76 75.44
C ALA A 227 62.84 -20.21 76.50
N SER A 228 64.08 -20.70 76.52
CA SER A 228 65.20 -20.04 77.20
C SER A 228 66.50 -20.06 76.38
N LEU A 229 66.42 -20.26 75.07
CA LEU A 229 67.59 -20.12 74.19
C LEU A 229 67.22 -19.35 72.92
N THR A 230 67.63 -18.08 72.97
CA THR A 230 68.19 -17.26 71.89
C THR A 230 67.36 -17.01 70.61
N ALA A 231 67.08 -15.73 70.41
CA ALA A 231 66.67 -15.05 69.18
C ALA A 231 67.65 -15.33 67.99
N PRO A 232 67.30 -14.97 66.74
CA PRO A 232 67.30 -13.57 66.35
C PRO A 232 66.10 -13.12 65.52
N SER A 233 65.82 -11.83 65.70
CA SER A 233 65.11 -10.92 64.82
C SER A 233 65.34 -11.22 63.33
N SER A 234 64.24 -11.39 62.59
CA SER A 234 64.22 -11.18 61.14
C SER A 234 62.92 -10.47 60.80
N GLN A 235 63.01 -9.15 60.67
CA GLN A 235 61.95 -8.31 60.12
C GLN A 235 61.67 -8.78 58.68
N SER A 236 60.54 -9.47 58.48
CA SER A 236 59.98 -9.72 57.16
C SER A 236 58.94 -8.64 56.88
N THR A 237 59.36 -7.65 56.11
CA THR A 237 58.53 -6.63 55.49
C THR A 237 57.62 -7.27 54.46
N TRP A 238 56.39 -7.61 54.86
CA TRP A 238 55.33 -7.94 53.90
C TRP A 238 55.00 -6.68 53.12
N THR A 239 55.48 -6.65 51.88
CA THR A 239 55.22 -5.58 50.92
C THR A 239 53.77 -5.71 50.46
N THR A 240 52.96 -4.70 50.73
CA THR A 240 51.61 -4.53 50.20
C THR A 240 51.68 -4.56 48.67
N PRO A 241 51.00 -5.48 47.97
CA PRO A 241 50.95 -5.42 46.52
C PRO A 241 50.23 -4.13 46.11
N ALA A 242 50.92 -3.36 45.26
CA ALA A 242 50.47 -2.10 44.71
C ALA A 242 49.11 -2.24 44.03
N ALA A 243 48.32 -1.17 44.14
CA ALA A 243 47.07 -0.98 43.43
C ALA A 243 47.23 -1.35 41.95
N VAL A 244 46.40 -2.30 41.51
CA VAL A 244 46.29 -2.71 40.12
C VAL A 244 45.78 -1.51 39.30
N PRO A 245 46.42 -1.13 38.18
CA PRO A 245 45.91 -0.06 37.33
C PRO A 245 44.54 -0.43 36.79
N SER A 246 43.60 0.52 36.86
CA SER A 246 42.29 0.41 36.23
C SER A 246 42.49 0.18 34.72
N TYR A 247 42.29 -1.07 34.28
CA TYR A 247 42.36 -1.42 32.87
C TYR A 247 41.16 -0.79 32.17
N LEU A 248 41.41 0.17 31.29
CA LEU A 248 40.45 0.63 30.30
C LEU A 248 40.02 -0.58 29.45
N ILE A 249 38.76 -0.97 29.57
CA ILE A 249 38.15 -2.00 28.74
C ILE A 249 38.00 -1.43 27.33
N TYR A 250 38.86 -1.87 26.41
CA TYR A 250 38.69 -1.63 24.98
C TYR A 250 37.81 -2.75 24.42
N THR A 251 36.55 -2.44 24.10
CA THR A 251 35.68 -3.34 23.34
C THR A 251 36.08 -3.29 21.87
N GLN A 252 36.65 -4.38 21.36
CA GLN A 252 37.00 -4.53 19.95
C GLN A 252 35.72 -4.78 19.13
N ARG A 253 35.49 -3.98 18.09
CA ARG A 253 34.44 -4.25 17.10
C ARG A 253 34.91 -5.35 16.12
N PRO A 254 33.98 -6.10 15.50
CA PRO A 254 34.31 -7.17 14.55
C PRO A 254 35.06 -6.71 13.28
N ASP A 255 35.16 -5.39 13.04
CA ASP A 255 35.73 -4.80 11.83
C ASP A 255 37.22 -4.38 11.95
N GLY A 256 37.83 -4.55 13.12
CA GLY A 256 39.26 -4.28 13.34
C GLY A 256 39.65 -2.79 13.43
N SER A 257 38.71 -1.87 13.58
CA SER A 257 39.00 -0.43 13.74
C SER A 257 39.15 0.00 15.22
N TYR A 258 40.15 0.83 15.53
CA TYR A 258 40.32 1.49 16.84
C TYR A 258 39.77 2.92 16.81
N MET A 259 38.83 3.24 17.70
CA MET A 259 38.34 4.62 17.92
C MET A 259 38.93 5.20 19.20
N GLN A 260 39.49 6.41 19.12
CA GLN A 260 39.67 7.28 20.29
C GLN A 260 38.27 7.73 20.74
N GLY A 261 37.92 7.43 21.99
CA GLY A 261 36.59 7.74 22.54
C GLY A 261 36.31 9.25 22.59
N PRO A 262 35.05 9.67 22.38
CA PRO A 262 34.68 11.08 22.44
C PRO A 262 34.63 11.57 23.89
N ILE A 263 35.01 12.85 24.06
CA ILE A 263 34.74 13.66 25.25
C ILE A 263 33.22 13.65 25.49
N ALA A 264 32.82 13.40 26.74
CA ALA A 264 31.42 13.40 27.15
C ALA A 264 30.71 14.67 26.67
N PRO A 265 29.57 14.57 25.97
CA PRO A 265 28.75 15.74 25.71
C PRO A 265 28.10 16.21 27.02
N GLU A 266 28.13 17.52 27.25
CA GLU A 266 27.34 18.19 28.27
C GLU A 266 25.86 17.81 28.16
N PRO A 267 25.10 17.83 29.27
CA PRO A 267 23.67 17.57 29.24
C PRO A 267 22.94 18.69 28.49
N GLU A 268 22.62 18.45 27.22
CA GLU A 268 21.68 19.26 26.45
C GLU A 268 20.30 19.21 27.12
N THR A 269 19.86 20.38 27.57
CA THR A 269 18.52 20.69 28.03
C THR A 269 17.46 20.16 27.07
N ALA A 270 16.53 19.36 27.60
CA ALA A 270 15.39 18.82 26.88
C ALA A 270 14.55 19.95 26.23
N PRO A 271 14.12 19.80 24.97
CA PRO A 271 13.18 20.72 24.37
C PRO A 271 11.80 20.54 25.00
N VAL A 272 11.24 21.66 25.45
CA VAL A 272 9.85 21.80 25.89
C VAL A 272 8.93 21.36 24.76
N LEU A 273 8.18 20.28 24.98
CA LEU A 273 7.06 19.87 24.13
C LEU A 273 6.03 21.01 24.13
N ARG A 274 5.89 21.69 22.99
CA ARG A 274 4.72 22.51 22.70
C ARG A 274 3.58 21.57 22.33
N GLU A 275 2.57 21.54 23.19
CA GLU A 275 1.25 20.99 22.91
C GLU A 275 0.59 21.86 21.83
N ASP A 276 0.70 21.48 20.56
CA ASP A 276 -0.15 22.04 19.51
C ASP A 276 -1.51 21.33 19.56
N GLU A 277 -2.47 22.00 20.19
CA GLU A 277 -3.90 21.69 20.16
C GLU A 277 -4.41 21.64 18.71
N THR A 278 -4.50 20.44 18.15
CA THR A 278 -5.26 20.21 16.92
C THR A 278 -6.74 20.06 17.27
N GLN A 279 -7.46 21.20 17.24
CA GLN A 279 -8.92 21.24 17.26
C GLN A 279 -9.48 20.53 16.02
N ILE A 280 -9.90 19.28 16.19
CA ILE A 280 -10.74 18.55 15.24
C ILE A 280 -12.15 19.13 15.32
N ARG A 281 -12.49 20.04 14.40
CA ARG A 281 -13.88 20.42 14.14
C ARG A 281 -14.60 19.26 13.45
N SER A 282 -15.52 18.63 14.16
CA SER A 282 -16.50 17.69 13.61
C SER A 282 -17.52 18.43 12.74
N PRO A 283 -17.96 17.87 11.58
CA PRO A 283 -19.09 18.40 10.83
C PRO A 283 -20.39 17.88 11.44
N HIS A 284 -21.25 18.81 11.87
CA HIS A 284 -22.64 18.53 12.23
C HIS A 284 -23.44 18.10 10.98
N ARG A 285 -24.23 17.04 11.17
CA ARG A 285 -25.40 16.67 10.36
C ARG A 285 -26.48 17.72 10.45
#